data_AF-W2VME8-F1
#
_entry.id   AF-W2VME8-F1
#
_cell.length_a   1.000
_cell.length_b   1.000
_cell.length_c   1.000
_cell.angle_alpha   90.00
_cell.angle_beta   90.00
_cell.angle_gamma   90.00
#
_symmetry.space_group_name_H-M   'P 1'
#
loop_
_entity.id
_entity.type
_entity.pdbx_description
1 polymer ?
#
loop_
_entity_poly.entity_id
_entity_poly.type
_entity_poly.pdbx_seq_one_letter_code
_entity_poly.pdbx_strand_id
1 'polypeptide(L)'
;MVDCDWGKLKEKIRGIRENTISARSRTTYQNSYCRFLAWVVQNKSELVSAQFAERLGDTSDCSLHQLRSRVKEKLCPQSSIIPLEFEALTAEDFVTWLVTLTRKDGSGLSYSALNTHRASLFNLYRDYGCTMSKVLESELTTYFKGLKHTLAKEASNGTGRIKTGKDPLMFDLYIFLCKKMLLLPGKDMAFSHAYMVIAWNLMCRSSNAFGIRHSHMEWRGDALQIYFAHMKNDQGGERPRDPRHIYANPLEPSICPIVALGLYWAITVFDDSDLLFPGSNQYERFRKPLLRLLTQEEEDVAAELKRQGLDPTELGTHSMRKGSATFCSSGSTACPSATAVHLRSGWSLGGVQNTFLRYEAAGDMHVGRTVAGLPTESSQFSILPPHFVENDPSVKRGVRLMFPGLPERLEFIAEYCLASLTYHFSYLKETLSPKHPVFETALFQNDELFSSLSMRLHNGDVISGARIRATGIPPHVSILCEMKWLKNSL
;
A
#
# COMPACT_ATOMS: atom_id res chain seq x y z
N MET A 1 33.15 28.89 20.53
CA MET A 1 32.01 27.98 20.75
C MET A 1 30.84 28.56 20.00
N VAL A 2 30.29 27.82 19.05
CA VAL A 2 29.10 28.25 18.29
C VAL A 2 27.93 28.34 19.27
N ASP A 3 27.28 29.49 19.33
CA ASP A 3 26.14 29.75 20.20
C ASP A 3 25.04 28.73 19.89
N CYS A 4 24.82 27.82 20.84
CA CYS A 4 23.94 26.68 20.62
C CYS A 4 22.52 27.13 20.92
N ASP A 5 21.67 27.19 19.89
CA ASP A 5 20.26 27.54 20.04
C ASP A 5 19.52 26.44 20.83
N TRP A 6 19.50 26.61 22.15
CA TRP A 6 18.85 25.71 23.11
C TRP A 6 17.34 25.60 22.89
N GLY A 7 16.72 26.61 22.26
CA GLY A 7 15.30 26.57 21.86
C GLY A 7 15.09 25.51 20.79
N LYS A 8 15.87 25.56 19.70
CA LYS A 8 15.85 24.53 18.64
C LYS A 8 16.19 23.13 19.15
N LEU A 9 17.15 23.02 20.08
CA LEU A 9 17.47 21.73 20.69
C LEU A 9 16.31 21.16 21.50
N LYS A 10 15.62 21.99 22.30
CA LYS A 10 14.43 21.56 23.06
C LYS A 10 13.30 21.12 22.13
N GLU A 11 13.05 21.85 21.05
CA GLU A 11 12.05 21.43 20.05
C GLU A 11 12.43 20.11 19.37
N LYS A 12 13.71 19.92 19.03
CA LYS A 12 14.22 18.68 18.47
C LYS A 12 14.08 17.50 19.45
N ILE A 13 14.39 17.70 20.74
CA ILE A 13 14.22 16.69 21.79
C ILE A 13 12.74 16.32 21.96
N ARG A 14 11.85 17.31 21.97
CA ARG A 14 10.40 17.09 21.99
C ARG A 14 9.95 16.27 20.78
N GLY A 15 10.43 16.63 19.59
CA GLY A 15 10.19 15.90 18.34
C GLY A 15 10.67 14.43 18.40
N ILE A 16 11.83 14.16 18.99
CA ILE A 16 12.36 12.79 19.18
C ILE A 16 11.40 11.95 20.04
N ARG A 17 10.97 12.49 21.19
CA ARG A 17 10.02 11.78 22.09
C ARG A 17 8.67 11.53 21.39
N GLU A 18 8.21 12.51 20.62
CA GLU A 18 6.98 12.43 19.86
C GLU A 18 7.02 11.41 18.71
N ASN A 19 8.18 11.13 18.14
CA ASN A 19 8.36 10.19 17.02
C ASN A 19 8.15 8.70 17.39
N THR A 20 7.81 8.40 18.64
CA THR A 20 7.42 7.05 19.07
C THR A 20 6.08 6.57 18.50
N ILE A 21 5.28 7.48 17.93
CA ILE A 21 3.98 7.18 17.30
C ILE A 21 3.83 8.00 16.03
N SER A 22 3.38 7.38 14.94
CA SER A 22 3.04 8.13 13.72
C SER A 22 1.93 9.16 13.98
N ALA A 23 1.97 10.31 13.31
CA ALA A 23 0.95 11.36 13.45
C ALA A 23 -0.48 10.82 13.23
N ARG A 24 -0.66 9.94 12.24
CA ARG A 24 -1.96 9.29 11.96
C ARG A 24 -2.44 8.42 13.12
N SER A 25 -1.54 7.64 13.73
CA SER A 25 -1.88 6.82 14.90
C SER A 25 -2.22 7.71 16.09
N ARG A 26 -1.47 8.81 16.31
CA ARG A 26 -1.74 9.78 17.38
C ARG A 26 -3.14 10.38 17.25
N THR A 27 -3.52 10.87 16.07
CA THR A 27 -4.88 11.38 15.81
C THR A 27 -5.95 10.30 16.03
N THR A 28 -5.66 9.05 15.64
CA THR A 28 -6.57 7.92 15.83
C THR A 28 -6.79 7.62 17.31
N TYR A 29 -5.71 7.55 18.08
CA TYR A 29 -5.74 7.30 19.52
C TYR A 29 -6.41 8.43 20.27
N GLN A 30 -6.07 9.69 19.95
CA GLN A 30 -6.74 10.86 20.53
C GLN A 30 -8.24 10.86 20.30
N ASN A 31 -8.66 10.68 19.06
CA ASN A 31 -10.10 10.60 18.76
C ASN A 31 -10.80 9.45 19.50
N SER A 32 -10.09 8.36 19.78
CA SER A 32 -10.60 7.21 20.51
C SER A 32 -10.72 7.48 22.01
N TYR A 33 -9.65 7.92 22.69
CA TYR A 33 -9.73 8.19 24.11
C TYR A 33 -10.59 9.42 24.43
N CYS A 34 -10.75 10.38 23.51
CA CYS A 34 -11.76 11.44 23.65
C CYS A 34 -13.19 10.89 23.71
N ARG A 35 -13.49 9.83 22.95
CA ARG A 35 -14.81 9.17 23.01
C ARG A 35 -14.99 8.43 24.32
N PHE A 36 -13.93 7.77 24.80
CA PHE A 36 -13.95 7.10 26.10
C PHE A 36 -14.17 8.11 27.23
N LEU A 37 -13.38 9.19 27.29
CA LEU A 37 -13.51 10.22 28.31
C LEU A 37 -14.87 10.92 28.28
N ALA A 38 -15.44 11.18 27.11
CA ALA A 38 -16.80 11.71 27.00
C ALA A 38 -17.85 10.74 27.59
N TRP A 39 -17.67 9.43 27.38
CA TRP A 39 -18.53 8.42 27.98
C TRP A 39 -18.34 8.36 29.50
N VAL A 40 -17.10 8.47 29.99
CA VAL A 40 -16.81 8.52 31.44
C VAL A 40 -17.47 9.74 32.08
N VAL A 41 -17.33 10.94 31.51
CA VAL A 41 -17.99 12.15 32.01
C VAL A 41 -19.50 11.98 32.15
N GLN A 42 -20.13 11.26 31.21
CA GLN A 42 -21.58 11.07 31.21
C GLN A 42 -22.05 9.94 32.14
N ASN A 43 -21.28 8.86 32.28
CA ASN A 43 -21.77 7.61 32.89
C ASN A 43 -21.00 7.19 34.16
N LYS A 44 -19.82 7.78 34.40
CA LYS A 44 -18.85 7.43 35.44
C LYS A 44 -18.12 8.70 35.92
N SER A 45 -18.88 9.73 36.30
CA SER A 45 -18.31 11.05 36.64
C SER A 45 -17.35 11.00 37.82
N GLU A 46 -17.47 9.99 38.69
CA GLU A 46 -16.58 9.70 39.80
C GLU A 46 -15.15 9.35 39.37
N LEU A 47 -14.95 8.91 38.12
CA LEU A 47 -13.62 8.62 37.57
C LEU A 47 -12.97 9.85 36.92
N VAL A 48 -13.70 10.96 36.78
CA VAL A 48 -13.17 12.21 36.25
C VAL A 48 -12.45 12.96 37.37
N SER A 49 -11.22 13.42 37.12
CA SER A 49 -10.51 14.19 38.13
C SER A 49 -11.21 15.53 38.41
N ALA A 50 -11.19 15.98 39.65
CA ALA A 50 -11.85 17.22 40.05
C ALA A 50 -11.38 18.43 39.22
N GLN A 51 -10.06 18.53 38.97
CA GLN A 51 -9.46 19.61 38.19
C GLN A 51 -9.91 19.57 36.72
N PHE A 52 -10.10 18.38 36.15
CA PHE A 52 -10.59 18.27 34.78
C PHE A 52 -12.10 18.52 34.69
N ALA A 53 -12.88 18.11 35.68
CA ALA A 53 -14.30 18.42 35.78
C ALA A 53 -14.54 19.94 35.84
N GLU A 54 -13.79 20.69 36.66
CA GLU A 54 -13.83 22.16 36.67
C GLU A 54 -13.51 22.76 35.29
N ARG A 55 -12.50 22.21 34.61
CA ARG A 55 -12.10 22.66 33.27
C ARG A 55 -13.17 22.38 32.21
N LEU A 56 -13.97 21.33 32.37
CA LEU A 56 -15.09 21.00 31.48
C LEU A 56 -16.31 21.90 31.71
N GLY A 57 -16.45 22.45 32.93
CA GLY A 57 -17.62 23.23 33.35
C GLY A 57 -18.89 22.37 33.43
N ASP A 58 -20.05 23.02 33.35
CA ASP A 58 -21.33 22.31 33.41
C ASP A 58 -21.58 21.45 32.15
N THR A 59 -21.73 20.15 32.37
CA THR A 59 -21.91 19.12 31.34
C THR A 59 -23.30 18.47 31.34
N SER A 60 -24.20 18.91 32.23
CA SER A 60 -25.48 18.23 32.52
C SER A 60 -26.36 18.04 31.28
N ASP A 61 -26.46 19.05 30.43
CA ASP A 61 -27.32 19.04 29.24
C ASP A 61 -26.57 18.65 27.94
N CYS A 62 -25.32 18.20 28.04
CA CYS A 62 -24.53 17.88 26.87
C CYS A 62 -24.84 16.48 26.33
N SER A 63 -25.20 16.39 25.05
CA SER A 63 -25.18 15.12 24.33
C SER A 63 -23.76 14.54 24.30
N LEU A 64 -23.63 13.22 24.13
CA LEU A 64 -22.32 12.55 24.03
C LEU A 64 -21.44 13.13 22.90
N HIS A 65 -22.05 13.63 21.82
CA HIS A 65 -21.34 14.30 20.73
C HIS A 65 -20.78 15.67 21.16
N GLN A 66 -21.56 16.47 21.88
CA GLN A 66 -21.11 17.76 22.44
C GLN A 66 -20.02 17.55 23.49
N LEU A 67 -20.21 16.57 24.38
CA LEU A 67 -19.19 16.18 25.37
C LEU A 67 -17.87 15.81 24.71
N ARG A 68 -17.90 14.98 23.66
CA ARG A 68 -16.70 14.60 22.93
C ARG A 68 -15.95 15.81 22.36
N SER A 69 -16.67 16.75 21.75
CA SER A 69 -16.07 17.96 21.19
C SER A 69 -15.43 18.81 22.28
N ARG A 70 -16.13 18.98 23.41
CA ARG A 70 -15.64 19.74 24.57
C ARG A 70 -14.42 19.09 25.21
N VAL A 71 -14.47 17.79 25.46
CA VAL A 71 -13.33 17.01 25.97
C VAL A 71 -12.13 17.18 25.04
N LYS A 72 -12.31 17.06 23.72
CA LYS A 72 -11.23 17.23 22.75
C LYS A 72 -10.61 18.63 22.80
N GLU A 73 -11.42 19.67 22.97
CA GLU A 73 -10.96 21.06 23.11
C GLU A 73 -10.17 21.29 24.41
N LYS A 74 -10.64 20.71 25.52
CA LYS A 74 -10.07 20.93 26.85
C LYS A 74 -8.91 19.98 27.21
N LEU A 75 -8.73 18.92 26.45
CA LEU A 75 -7.61 18.00 26.60
C LEU A 75 -6.29 18.67 26.20
N CYS A 76 -5.37 18.69 27.15
CA CYS A 76 -4.01 19.13 26.93
C CYS A 76 -3.07 17.97 27.31
N PRO A 77 -2.63 17.15 26.34
CA PRO A 77 -1.61 16.13 26.57
C PRO A 77 -0.37 16.73 27.24
N GLN A 78 0.27 15.99 28.14
CA GLN A 78 1.44 16.44 28.92
C GLN A 78 1.16 17.59 29.90
N SER A 79 -0.11 17.94 30.13
CA SER A 79 -0.52 18.85 31.21
C SER A 79 -0.49 18.13 32.57
N SER A 80 -0.28 18.88 33.65
CA SER A 80 -0.46 18.39 35.03
C SER A 80 -1.91 18.06 35.37
N ILE A 81 -2.87 18.60 34.60
CA ILE A 81 -4.30 18.33 34.80
C ILE A 81 -4.65 17.03 34.07
N ILE A 82 -4.69 15.95 34.84
CA ILE A 82 -5.06 14.62 34.36
C ILE A 82 -6.56 14.55 34.10
N PRO A 83 -7.02 13.90 33.01
CA PRO A 83 -8.45 13.87 32.67
C PRO A 83 -9.24 12.78 33.40
N LEU A 84 -8.54 11.89 34.10
CA LEU A 84 -9.09 10.68 34.69
C LEU A 84 -8.33 10.37 35.97
N GLU A 85 -9.02 9.85 36.98
CA GLU A 85 -8.42 9.21 38.16
C GLU A 85 -7.83 7.85 37.73
N PHE A 86 -6.61 7.88 37.17
CA PHE A 86 -5.97 6.74 36.52
C PHE A 86 -5.78 5.50 37.42
N GLU A 87 -5.69 5.71 38.74
CA GLU A 87 -5.54 4.63 39.72
C GLU A 87 -6.88 3.96 40.07
N ALA A 88 -8.01 4.67 39.90
CA ALA A 88 -9.33 4.15 40.17
C ALA A 88 -9.94 3.39 38.96
N LEU A 89 -9.42 3.62 37.76
CA LEU A 89 -9.91 2.99 36.53
C LEU A 89 -9.72 1.47 36.58
N THR A 90 -10.81 0.73 36.40
CA THR A 90 -10.76 -0.73 36.25
C THR A 90 -10.82 -1.17 34.78
N ALA A 91 -10.46 -2.44 34.52
CA ALA A 91 -10.63 -3.02 33.19
C ALA A 91 -12.11 -3.13 32.81
N GLU A 92 -12.98 -3.38 33.80
CA GLU A 92 -14.42 -3.48 33.62
C GLU A 92 -15.02 -2.16 33.14
N ASP A 93 -14.62 -1.02 33.70
CA ASP A 93 -15.10 0.30 33.27
C ASP A 93 -14.78 0.54 31.78
N PHE A 94 -13.55 0.23 31.37
CA PHE A 94 -13.13 0.39 29.99
C PHE A 94 -13.84 -0.58 29.04
N VAL A 95 -13.97 -1.84 29.43
CA VAL A 95 -14.62 -2.87 28.60
C VAL A 95 -16.13 -2.64 28.51
N THR A 96 -16.77 -2.12 29.56
CA THR A 96 -18.17 -1.69 29.55
C THR A 96 -18.38 -0.65 28.46
N TRP A 97 -17.53 0.38 28.39
CA TRP A 97 -17.58 1.34 27.29
C TRP A 97 -17.44 0.66 25.92
N LEU A 98 -16.48 -0.25 25.77
CA LEU A 98 -16.23 -0.92 24.48
C LEU A 98 -17.45 -1.67 23.96
N VAL A 99 -18.20 -2.37 24.82
CA VAL A 99 -19.38 -3.14 24.41
C VAL A 99 -20.60 -2.26 24.08
N THR A 100 -20.58 -0.98 24.48
CA THR A 100 -21.59 -0.01 24.01
C THR A 100 -21.33 0.48 22.58
N LEU A 101 -20.15 0.22 22.02
CA LEU A 101 -19.78 0.73 20.70
C LEU A 101 -20.36 -0.11 19.57
N THR A 102 -21.17 0.54 18.73
CA THR A 102 -21.75 -0.06 17.53
C THR A 102 -21.29 0.65 16.24
N ARG A 103 -21.41 -0.05 15.12
CA ARG A 103 -21.28 0.49 13.78
C ARG A 103 -22.57 1.19 13.35
N LYS A 104 -22.54 1.87 12.19
CA LYS A 104 -23.72 2.53 11.62
C LYS A 104 -24.88 1.57 11.34
N ASP A 105 -24.58 0.30 11.07
CA ASP A 105 -25.55 -0.77 10.84
C ASP A 105 -26.03 -1.43 12.14
N GLY A 106 -25.68 -0.88 13.31
CA GLY A 106 -26.02 -1.41 14.63
C GLY A 106 -25.17 -2.59 15.09
N SER A 107 -24.32 -3.16 14.22
CA SER A 107 -23.48 -4.30 14.57
C SER A 107 -22.30 -3.94 15.47
N GLY A 108 -21.81 -4.91 16.24
CA GLY A 108 -20.65 -4.74 17.10
C GLY A 108 -19.36 -4.40 16.32
N LEU A 109 -18.38 -3.86 17.04
CA LEU A 109 -17.06 -3.59 16.47
C LEU A 109 -16.27 -4.89 16.21
N SER A 110 -15.37 -4.85 15.22
CA SER A 110 -14.43 -5.96 15.00
C SER A 110 -13.35 -5.99 16.08
N TYR A 111 -12.77 -7.16 16.30
CA TYR A 111 -11.65 -7.33 17.24
C TYR A 111 -10.49 -6.35 16.99
N SER A 112 -10.18 -6.05 15.72
CA SER A 112 -9.15 -5.07 15.38
C SER A 112 -9.52 -3.63 15.77
N ALA A 113 -10.80 -3.26 15.68
CA ALA A 113 -11.27 -1.95 16.11
C ALA A 113 -11.23 -1.84 17.64
N LEU A 114 -11.65 -2.88 18.35
CA LEU A 114 -11.52 -2.98 19.81
C LEU A 114 -10.06 -2.85 20.27
N ASN A 115 -9.13 -3.53 19.60
CA ASN A 115 -7.69 -3.39 19.90
C ASN A 115 -7.14 -1.98 19.61
N THR A 116 -7.72 -1.25 18.66
CA THR A 116 -7.35 0.15 18.42
C THR A 116 -7.77 1.02 19.60
N HIS A 117 -8.95 0.77 20.17
CA HIS A 117 -9.40 1.41 21.39
C HIS A 117 -8.51 1.04 22.58
N ARG A 118 -8.15 -0.24 22.74
CA ARG A 118 -7.17 -0.67 23.76
C ARG A 118 -5.87 0.11 23.65
N ALA A 119 -5.25 0.14 22.47
CA ALA A 119 -4.02 0.89 22.23
C ALA A 119 -4.16 2.39 22.54
N SER A 120 -5.36 2.96 22.30
CA SER A 120 -5.63 4.35 22.67
C SER A 120 -5.67 4.59 24.18
N LEU A 121 -6.09 3.61 24.99
CA LEU A 121 -6.04 3.70 26.45
C LEU A 121 -4.59 3.72 26.92
N PHE A 122 -3.74 2.81 26.44
CA PHE A 122 -2.30 2.86 26.72
C PHE A 122 -1.68 4.20 26.29
N ASN A 123 -2.15 4.77 25.17
CA ASN A 123 -1.70 6.08 24.74
C ASN A 123 -2.14 7.20 25.69
N LEU A 124 -3.35 7.14 26.24
CA LEU A 124 -3.84 8.10 27.21
C LEU A 124 -2.95 8.12 28.46
N TYR A 125 -2.63 6.96 29.02
CA TYR A 125 -1.67 6.86 30.15
C TYR A 125 -0.31 7.48 29.79
N ARG A 126 0.23 7.14 28.61
CA ARG A 126 1.50 7.70 28.12
C ARG A 126 1.46 9.22 27.94
N ASP A 127 0.39 9.77 27.36
CA ASP A 127 0.25 11.19 27.07
C ASP A 127 0.22 12.05 28.35
N TYR A 128 -0.19 11.47 29.48
CA TYR A 128 -0.21 12.11 30.80
C TYR A 128 0.93 11.67 31.72
N GLY A 129 1.87 10.85 31.22
CA GLY A 129 3.01 10.36 32.02
C GLY A 129 2.62 9.41 33.15
N CYS A 130 1.41 8.85 33.12
CA CYS A 130 0.92 7.88 34.09
C CYS A 130 1.31 6.47 33.67
N THR A 131 1.56 5.59 34.64
CA THR A 131 1.88 4.17 34.39
C THR A 131 0.65 3.31 34.65
N MET A 132 0.28 2.47 33.69
CA MET A 132 -0.81 1.51 33.88
C MET A 132 -0.38 0.43 34.87
N SER A 133 -1.22 0.11 35.85
CA SER A 133 -0.93 -0.95 36.81
C SER A 133 -0.88 -2.32 36.13
N LYS A 134 -0.03 -3.23 36.63
CA LYS A 134 0.07 -4.60 36.10
C LYS A 134 -1.25 -5.37 36.23
N VAL A 135 -2.03 -5.07 37.26
CA VAL A 135 -3.35 -5.67 37.49
C VAL A 135 -4.31 -5.25 36.38
N LEU A 136 -4.41 -3.94 36.10
CA LEU A 136 -5.25 -3.43 35.01
C LEU A 136 -4.81 -3.98 33.64
N GLU A 137 -3.51 -4.02 33.37
CA GLU A 137 -2.98 -4.57 32.11
C GLU A 137 -3.30 -6.07 31.94
N SER A 138 -3.18 -6.86 33.02
CA SER A 138 -3.53 -8.28 33.04
C SER A 138 -5.02 -8.49 32.81
N GLU A 139 -5.87 -7.77 33.54
CA GLU A 139 -7.33 -7.86 33.39
C GLU A 139 -7.79 -7.46 31.98
N LEU A 140 -7.27 -6.36 31.43
CA LEU A 140 -7.52 -5.98 30.03
C LEU A 140 -7.10 -7.09 29.06
N THR A 141 -6.01 -7.81 29.34
CA THR A 141 -5.59 -8.95 28.52
C THR A 141 -6.62 -10.09 28.57
N THR A 142 -7.11 -10.43 29.76
CA THR A 142 -8.14 -11.45 29.97
C THR A 142 -9.45 -11.08 29.27
N TYR A 143 -9.97 -9.86 29.47
CA TYR A 143 -11.19 -9.41 28.79
C TYR A 143 -11.05 -9.44 27.27
N PHE A 144 -9.92 -8.99 26.73
CA PHE A 144 -9.70 -9.02 25.28
C PHE A 144 -9.57 -10.43 24.72
N LYS A 145 -9.07 -11.40 25.50
CA LYS A 145 -9.12 -12.81 25.13
C LYS A 145 -10.57 -13.30 25.10
N GLY A 146 -11.38 -12.95 26.11
CA GLY A 146 -12.82 -13.23 26.17
C GLY A 146 -13.58 -12.67 24.97
N LEU A 147 -13.43 -11.38 24.67
CA LEU A 147 -14.04 -10.71 23.52
C LEU A 147 -13.67 -11.40 22.20
N LYS A 148 -12.41 -11.82 22.03
CA LYS A 148 -11.98 -12.56 20.84
C LYS A 148 -12.72 -13.89 20.70
N HIS A 149 -12.89 -14.61 21.81
CA HIS A 149 -13.60 -15.90 21.83
C HIS A 149 -15.10 -15.73 21.58
N THR A 150 -15.72 -14.69 22.16
CA THR A 150 -17.14 -14.37 21.92
C THR A 150 -17.39 -14.10 20.44
N LEU A 151 -16.58 -13.22 19.81
CA LEU A 151 -16.69 -12.94 18.37
C LEU A 151 -16.48 -14.20 17.51
N ALA A 152 -15.56 -15.09 17.90
CA ALA A 152 -15.35 -16.35 17.20
C ALA A 152 -16.54 -17.31 17.35
N LYS A 153 -17.17 -17.36 18.54
CA LYS A 153 -18.35 -18.17 18.80
C LYS A 153 -19.58 -17.64 18.05
N GLU A 154 -19.78 -16.31 18.01
CA GLU A 154 -20.80 -15.68 17.19
C GLU A 154 -20.64 -16.03 15.71
N ALA A 155 -19.42 -15.94 15.19
CA ALA A 155 -19.13 -16.34 13.81
C ALA A 155 -19.42 -17.84 13.57
N SER A 156 -19.04 -18.72 14.50
CA SER A 156 -19.34 -20.15 14.43
C SER A 156 -20.84 -20.45 14.49
N ASN A 157 -21.61 -19.62 15.20
CA ASN A 157 -23.06 -19.76 15.34
C ASN A 157 -23.84 -19.05 14.21
N GLY A 158 -23.16 -18.44 13.24
CA GLY A 158 -23.78 -17.71 12.14
C GLY A 158 -24.35 -16.34 12.51
N THR A 159 -24.15 -15.87 13.75
CA THR A 159 -24.61 -14.56 14.21
C THR A 159 -23.54 -13.46 14.05
N GLY A 160 -22.29 -13.87 13.83
CA GLY A 160 -21.15 -12.99 13.58
C GLY A 160 -20.59 -13.12 12.15
N ARG A 161 -19.76 -12.15 11.75
CA ARG A 161 -19.07 -12.23 10.45
C ARG A 161 -17.96 -13.27 10.48
N ILE A 162 -18.04 -14.26 9.58
CA ILE A 162 -16.99 -15.29 9.39
C ILE A 162 -15.70 -14.66 8.86
N LYS A 163 -15.79 -13.78 7.87
CA LYS A 163 -14.65 -13.08 7.29
C LYS A 163 -14.45 -11.72 7.94
N THR A 164 -13.18 -11.34 8.16
CA THR A 164 -12.82 -10.03 8.69
C THR A 164 -11.81 -9.31 7.81
N GLY A 165 -12.05 -8.01 7.60
CA GLY A 165 -11.23 -7.16 6.74
C GLY A 165 -11.63 -7.24 5.28
N LYS A 166 -10.71 -6.83 4.39
CA LYS A 166 -10.88 -6.90 2.94
C LYS A 166 -10.42 -8.24 2.39
N ASP A 167 -11.08 -8.76 1.37
CA ASP A 167 -10.71 -10.03 0.74
C ASP A 167 -9.46 -9.86 -0.16
N PRO A 168 -8.65 -10.92 -0.34
CA PRO A 168 -7.58 -10.92 -1.33
C PRO A 168 -8.17 -10.68 -2.72
N LEU A 169 -7.53 -9.82 -3.50
CA LEU A 169 -7.89 -9.65 -4.90
C LEU A 169 -7.34 -10.85 -5.70
N MET A 170 -8.23 -11.67 -6.26
CA MET A 170 -7.82 -12.82 -7.07
C MET A 170 -7.11 -12.34 -8.35
N PHE A 171 -6.19 -13.14 -8.88
CA PHE A 171 -5.30 -12.70 -9.96
C PHE A 171 -6.05 -12.45 -11.29
N ASP A 172 -7.00 -13.30 -11.62
CA ASP A 172 -7.91 -13.15 -12.76
C ASP A 172 -8.76 -11.86 -12.63
N LEU A 173 -9.33 -11.62 -11.45
CA LEU A 173 -10.08 -10.39 -11.17
C LEU A 173 -9.17 -9.15 -11.20
N TYR A 174 -7.93 -9.26 -10.76
CA TYR A 174 -6.93 -8.20 -10.86
C TYR A 174 -6.64 -7.83 -12.31
N ILE A 175 -6.41 -8.81 -13.20
CA ILE A 175 -6.22 -8.56 -14.64
C ILE A 175 -7.46 -7.88 -15.22
N PHE A 176 -8.65 -8.44 -14.93
CA PHE A 176 -9.91 -7.91 -15.42
C PHE A 176 -10.14 -6.45 -15.00
N LEU A 177 -9.96 -6.14 -13.72
CA LEU A 177 -10.11 -4.76 -13.21
C LEU A 177 -9.05 -3.81 -13.77
N CYS A 178 -7.80 -4.24 -13.90
CA CYS A 178 -6.76 -3.40 -14.49
C CYS A 178 -7.06 -3.10 -15.97
N LYS A 179 -7.51 -4.10 -16.73
CA LYS A 179 -7.96 -3.90 -18.11
C LYS A 179 -9.12 -2.91 -18.17
N LYS A 180 -10.10 -3.00 -17.28
CA LYS A 180 -11.18 -2.01 -17.20
C LYS A 180 -10.70 -0.60 -16.89
N MET A 181 -9.85 -0.44 -15.88
CA MET A 181 -9.30 0.87 -15.53
C MET A 181 -8.44 1.47 -16.66
N LEU A 182 -7.74 0.63 -17.44
CA LEU A 182 -6.94 1.06 -18.58
C LEU A 182 -7.81 1.60 -19.73
N LEU A 183 -8.96 0.98 -19.99
CA LEU A 183 -9.85 1.34 -21.10
C LEU A 183 -10.66 2.62 -20.82
N LEU A 184 -10.95 2.89 -19.54
CA LEU A 184 -11.77 4.03 -19.13
C LEU A 184 -10.99 5.35 -19.25
N PRO A 185 -11.56 6.39 -19.89
CA PRO A 185 -10.90 7.68 -20.01
C PRO A 185 -10.87 8.41 -18.66
N GLY A 186 -9.79 9.13 -18.39
CA GLY A 186 -9.71 10.05 -17.24
C GLY A 186 -8.41 9.95 -16.46
N LYS A 187 -7.95 11.08 -15.92
CA LYS A 187 -6.73 11.14 -15.11
C LYS A 187 -6.87 10.39 -13.78
N ASP A 188 -8.08 10.26 -13.25
CA ASP A 188 -8.40 9.47 -12.05
C ASP A 188 -8.31 7.96 -12.29
N MET A 189 -8.76 7.49 -13.47
CA MET A 189 -8.65 6.09 -13.88
C MET A 189 -7.20 5.70 -14.20
N ALA A 190 -6.47 6.54 -14.94
CA ALA A 190 -5.03 6.32 -15.19
C ALA A 190 -4.21 6.27 -13.88
N PHE A 191 -4.49 7.16 -12.93
CA PHE A 191 -3.91 7.08 -11.58
C PHE A 191 -4.29 5.77 -10.88
N SER A 192 -5.57 5.39 -10.92
CA SER A 192 -6.06 4.19 -10.23
C SER A 192 -5.47 2.91 -10.79
N HIS A 193 -5.32 2.83 -12.12
CA HIS A 193 -4.64 1.76 -12.84
C HIS A 193 -3.17 1.67 -12.40
N ALA A 194 -2.41 2.76 -12.53
CA ALA A 194 -1.00 2.80 -12.17
C ALA A 194 -0.77 2.47 -10.69
N TYR A 195 -1.55 3.03 -9.78
CA TYR A 195 -1.47 2.70 -8.37
C TYR A 195 -1.83 1.23 -8.09
N MET A 196 -2.87 0.69 -8.71
CA MET A 196 -3.27 -0.71 -8.49
C MET A 196 -2.16 -1.67 -8.94
N VAL A 197 -1.62 -1.46 -10.14
CA VAL A 197 -0.55 -2.28 -10.71
C VAL A 197 0.74 -2.17 -9.89
N ILE A 198 1.15 -0.96 -9.50
CA ILE A 198 2.34 -0.73 -8.68
C ILE A 198 2.16 -1.31 -7.27
N ALA A 199 1.00 -1.13 -6.64
CA ALA A 199 0.74 -1.67 -5.30
C ALA A 199 0.70 -3.21 -5.29
N TRP A 200 0.15 -3.82 -6.36
CA TRP A 200 0.18 -5.27 -6.58
C TRP A 200 1.62 -5.77 -6.72
N ASN A 201 2.37 -5.22 -7.67
CA ASN A 201 3.75 -5.62 -7.93
C ASN A 201 4.64 -5.42 -6.70
N LEU A 202 4.47 -4.33 -5.96
CA LEU A 202 5.25 -4.09 -4.75
C LEU A 202 4.82 -4.95 -3.57
N MET A 203 3.63 -5.57 -3.55
CA MET A 203 3.09 -6.27 -2.38
C MET A 203 3.11 -5.40 -1.11
N CYS A 204 2.80 -4.11 -1.27
CA CYS A 204 3.00 -3.12 -0.23
C CYS A 204 1.68 -2.53 0.29
N ARG A 205 1.74 -1.78 1.38
CA ARG A 205 0.58 -1.01 1.81
C ARG A 205 0.47 0.26 0.98
N SER A 206 -0.74 0.78 0.86
CA SER A 206 -0.97 2.06 0.19
C SER A 206 -0.14 3.19 0.75
N SER A 207 0.07 3.24 2.08
CA SER A 207 0.94 4.26 2.69
C SER A 207 2.38 4.19 2.19
N ASN A 208 2.88 2.99 1.88
CA ASN A 208 4.20 2.81 1.29
C ASN A 208 4.19 3.25 -0.17
N ALA A 209 3.22 2.79 -0.97
CA ALA A 209 3.09 3.18 -2.38
C ALA A 209 2.93 4.70 -2.57
N PHE A 210 2.07 5.34 -1.78
CA PHE A 210 1.86 6.79 -1.80
C PHE A 210 3.05 7.59 -1.26
N GLY A 211 3.93 6.96 -0.48
CA GLY A 211 5.17 7.55 0.03
C GLY A 211 6.38 7.27 -0.85
N ILE A 212 6.21 6.65 -2.02
CA ILE A 212 7.30 6.46 -2.98
C ILE A 212 7.70 7.82 -3.52
N ARG A 213 9.01 8.05 -3.52
CA ARG A 213 9.61 9.22 -4.10
C ARG A 213 10.36 8.85 -5.38
N HIS A 214 10.56 9.79 -6.28
CA HIS A 214 11.44 9.59 -7.44
C HIS A 214 12.86 9.25 -6.97
N SER A 215 13.25 9.78 -5.82
CA SER A 215 14.50 9.40 -5.14
C SER A 215 14.62 7.97 -4.65
N HIS A 216 13.53 7.22 -4.61
CA HIS A 216 13.51 5.81 -4.20
C HIS A 216 13.54 4.83 -5.39
N MET A 217 13.58 5.35 -6.62
CA MET A 217 13.44 4.56 -7.84
C MET A 217 14.76 4.54 -8.60
N GLU A 218 15.20 3.37 -9.05
CA GLU A 218 16.31 3.22 -9.97
C GLU A 218 16.09 1.99 -10.86
N TRP A 219 16.66 2.00 -12.05
CA TRP A 219 16.65 0.84 -12.93
C TRP A 219 17.99 0.10 -12.82
N ARG A 220 17.97 -1.22 -12.61
CA ARG A 220 19.18 -2.06 -12.65
C ARG A 220 18.92 -3.38 -13.35
N GLY A 221 19.82 -3.74 -14.27
CA GLY A 221 19.69 -4.95 -15.06
C GLY A 221 18.39 -4.95 -15.87
N ASP A 222 17.52 -5.91 -15.58
CA ASP A 222 16.24 -6.15 -16.27
C ASP A 222 15.01 -5.70 -15.45
N ALA A 223 15.20 -4.95 -14.36
CA ALA A 223 14.12 -4.56 -13.45
C ALA A 223 14.19 -3.10 -12.98
N LEU A 224 13.01 -2.53 -12.72
CA LEU A 224 12.84 -1.34 -11.90
C LEU A 224 12.95 -1.74 -10.42
N GLN A 225 13.79 -1.05 -9.66
CA GLN A 225 13.97 -1.26 -8.23
C GLN A 225 13.34 -0.12 -7.44
N ILE A 226 12.56 -0.45 -6.42
CA ILE A 226 11.96 0.53 -5.49
C ILE A 226 12.43 0.26 -4.07
N TYR A 227 12.99 1.30 -3.46
CA TYR A 227 13.51 1.31 -2.10
C TYR A 227 12.47 1.89 -1.13
N PHE A 228 12.17 1.18 -0.05
CA PHE A 228 11.34 1.75 1.02
C PHE A 228 12.22 2.30 2.14
N ALA A 229 12.10 3.60 2.41
CA ALA A 229 12.76 4.24 3.54
C ALA A 229 12.19 3.77 4.90
N HIS A 230 10.93 3.33 4.93
CA HIS A 230 10.26 2.82 6.13
C HIS A 230 9.33 1.64 5.82
N MET A 231 9.38 0.59 6.64
CA MET A 231 8.47 -0.56 6.56
C MET A 231 7.79 -0.82 7.92
N LYS A 232 6.65 -1.52 7.96
CA LYS A 232 5.94 -1.78 9.24
C LYS A 232 6.74 -2.64 10.21
N ASN A 233 7.42 -3.64 9.66
CA ASN A 233 8.25 -4.58 10.39
C ASN A 233 9.66 -4.02 10.60
N ASP A 234 9.93 -2.81 10.13
CA ASP A 234 11.18 -2.08 10.34
C ASP A 234 10.90 -0.59 10.51
N GLN A 235 10.23 -0.24 11.63
CA GLN A 235 9.91 1.14 11.96
C GLN A 235 11.17 1.93 12.34
N GLY A 236 12.20 1.25 12.86
CA GLY A 236 13.50 1.83 13.19
C GLY A 236 14.43 2.05 11.98
N GLY A 237 14.14 1.41 10.84
CA GLY A 237 15.03 1.46 9.67
C GLY A 237 16.34 0.71 9.89
N GLU A 238 16.33 -0.29 10.76
CA GLU A 238 17.50 -1.05 11.18
C GLU A 238 17.88 -2.14 10.15
N ARG A 239 16.97 -2.48 9.23
CA ARG A 239 17.27 -3.45 8.17
C ARG A 239 17.92 -2.74 6.98
N PRO A 240 18.81 -3.44 6.25
CA PRO A 240 19.27 -2.96 4.95
C PRO A 240 18.09 -2.52 4.09
N ARG A 241 18.25 -1.40 3.36
CA ARG A 241 17.21 -0.90 2.46
C ARG A 241 17.23 -1.76 1.19
N ASP A 242 16.66 -2.94 1.29
CA ASP A 242 16.62 -3.88 0.19
C ASP A 242 15.58 -3.45 -0.86
N PRO A 243 15.92 -3.51 -2.17
CA PRO A 243 15.00 -3.14 -3.23
C PRO A 243 13.89 -4.18 -3.42
N ARG A 244 12.75 -3.70 -3.91
CA ARG A 244 11.70 -4.53 -4.49
C ARG A 244 11.82 -4.46 -6.01
N HIS A 245 12.11 -5.59 -6.64
CA HIS A 245 12.25 -5.70 -8.09
C HIS A 245 10.89 -5.76 -8.78
N ILE A 246 10.65 -4.86 -9.72
CA ILE A 246 9.46 -4.75 -10.56
C ILE A 246 9.88 -5.05 -12.00
N TYR A 247 9.21 -6.00 -12.64
CA TYR A 247 9.52 -6.45 -13.99
C TYR A 247 8.44 -6.02 -14.98
N ALA A 248 8.83 -5.69 -16.20
CA ALA A 248 7.86 -5.52 -17.29
C ALA A 248 7.17 -6.87 -17.58
N ASN A 249 5.91 -6.79 -18.00
CA ASN A 249 5.17 -7.91 -18.57
C ASN A 249 4.80 -7.58 -20.03
N PRO A 250 5.65 -7.94 -21.01
CA PRO A 250 5.37 -7.67 -22.42
C PRO A 250 4.25 -8.55 -23.00
N LEU A 251 3.74 -9.51 -22.23
CA LEU A 251 2.70 -10.45 -22.68
C LEU A 251 1.30 -9.96 -22.32
N GLU A 252 1.17 -9.17 -21.25
CA GLU A 252 -0.10 -8.63 -20.78
C GLU A 252 0.04 -7.14 -20.43
N PRO A 253 -0.21 -6.23 -21.40
CA PRO A 253 -0.02 -4.79 -21.21
C PRO A 253 -0.89 -4.22 -20.09
N SER A 254 -2.06 -4.81 -19.85
CA SER A 254 -3.02 -4.31 -18.85
C SER A 254 -2.53 -4.42 -17.42
N ILE A 255 -1.61 -5.33 -17.10
CA ILE A 255 -0.99 -5.46 -15.77
C ILE A 255 0.51 -5.19 -15.77
N CYS A 256 1.08 -4.78 -16.91
CA CYS A 256 2.50 -4.47 -17.02
C CYS A 256 2.82 -3.20 -16.22
N PRO A 257 3.64 -3.27 -15.16
CA PRO A 257 3.94 -2.11 -14.31
C PRO A 257 4.70 -1.00 -15.04
N ILE A 258 5.50 -1.35 -16.06
CA ILE A 258 6.27 -0.36 -16.83
C ILE A 258 5.37 0.37 -17.84
N VAL A 259 4.40 -0.32 -18.45
CA VAL A 259 3.35 0.32 -19.27
C VAL A 259 2.49 1.22 -18.40
N ALA A 260 2.01 0.72 -17.26
CA ALA A 260 1.17 1.50 -16.34
C ALA A 260 1.88 2.77 -15.84
N LEU A 261 3.18 2.67 -15.51
CA LEU A 261 4.00 3.81 -15.12
C LEU A 261 4.19 4.80 -16.27
N GLY A 262 4.51 4.31 -17.48
CA GLY A 262 4.66 5.14 -18.67
C GLY A 262 3.38 5.89 -19.03
N LEU A 263 2.23 5.21 -19.08
CA LEU A 263 0.93 5.85 -19.34
C LEU A 263 0.58 6.91 -18.30
N TYR A 264 0.88 6.64 -17.02
CA TYR A 264 0.64 7.59 -15.95
C TYR A 264 1.54 8.83 -16.07
N TRP A 265 2.84 8.65 -16.27
CA TRP A 265 3.80 9.75 -16.44
C TRP A 265 3.54 10.58 -17.69
N ALA A 266 3.08 9.95 -18.78
CA ALA A 266 2.74 10.63 -20.03
C ALA A 266 1.66 11.72 -19.87
N ILE A 267 0.81 11.60 -18.85
CA ILE A 267 -0.31 12.53 -18.60
C ILE A 267 -0.22 13.25 -17.25
N THR A 268 0.88 13.03 -16.52
CA THR A 268 1.16 13.63 -15.22
C THR A 268 1.98 14.90 -15.40
N VAL A 269 1.62 15.93 -14.65
CA VAL A 269 2.45 17.13 -14.52
C VAL A 269 3.40 16.87 -13.35
N PHE A 270 4.70 16.84 -13.63
CA PHE A 270 5.72 16.70 -12.61
C PHE A 270 5.82 17.98 -11.78
N ASP A 271 5.84 17.82 -10.45
CA ASP A 271 5.99 18.91 -9.48
C ASP A 271 7.25 18.71 -8.63
N ASP A 272 7.57 19.70 -7.78
CA ASP A 272 8.73 19.66 -6.90
C ASP A 272 8.54 18.77 -5.66
N SER A 273 7.46 17.97 -5.58
CA SER A 273 7.16 17.16 -4.38
C SER A 273 8.07 15.93 -4.22
N ASP A 274 8.80 15.57 -5.30
CA ASP A 274 9.58 14.33 -5.43
C ASP A 274 8.72 13.06 -5.26
N LEU A 275 7.39 13.13 -5.28
CA LEU A 275 6.49 11.99 -5.10
C LEU A 275 6.15 11.32 -6.42
N LEU A 276 6.15 9.97 -6.44
CA LEU A 276 5.63 9.21 -7.58
C LEU A 276 4.16 9.54 -7.86
N PHE A 277 3.38 9.72 -6.78
CA PHE A 277 1.96 10.10 -6.86
C PHE A 277 1.73 11.45 -6.18
N PRO A 278 1.87 12.58 -6.90
CA PRO A 278 1.70 13.91 -6.33
C PRO A 278 0.26 14.19 -5.91
N GLY A 279 0.10 15.20 -5.04
CA GLY A 279 -1.18 15.62 -4.46
C GLY A 279 -1.48 15.02 -3.08
N SER A 280 -2.68 15.30 -2.57
CA SER A 280 -3.12 14.91 -1.23
C SER A 280 -4.25 13.88 -1.28
N ASN A 281 -4.59 13.31 -0.12
CA ASN A 281 -5.73 12.39 0.04
C ASN A 281 -5.71 11.17 -0.90
N GLN A 282 -4.52 10.64 -1.21
CA GLN A 282 -4.34 9.53 -2.17
C GLN A 282 -5.21 8.30 -1.88
N TYR A 283 -5.48 8.02 -0.59
CA TYR A 283 -6.42 6.98 -0.19
C TYR A 283 -7.82 7.17 -0.78
N GLU A 284 -8.40 8.37 -0.63
CA GLU A 284 -9.72 8.67 -1.18
C GLU A 284 -9.67 8.85 -2.69
N ARG A 285 -8.56 9.38 -3.23
CA ARG A 285 -8.32 9.50 -4.67
C ARG A 285 -8.37 8.15 -5.38
N PHE A 286 -7.91 7.07 -4.75
CA PHE A 286 -8.07 5.71 -5.27
C PHE A 286 -9.40 5.07 -4.89
N ARG A 287 -9.85 5.24 -3.63
CA ARG A 287 -11.06 4.57 -3.13
C ARG A 287 -12.31 4.98 -3.90
N LYS A 288 -12.44 6.25 -4.27
CA LYS A 288 -13.62 6.77 -4.98
C LYS A 288 -13.77 6.16 -6.39
N PRO A 289 -12.78 6.23 -7.30
CA PRO A 289 -12.86 5.57 -8.60
C PRO A 289 -13.02 4.06 -8.49
N LEU A 290 -12.31 3.39 -7.57
CA LEU A 290 -12.49 1.95 -7.36
C LEU A 290 -13.92 1.62 -6.97
N LEU A 291 -14.50 2.32 -6.00
CA LEU A 291 -15.88 2.05 -5.57
C LEU A 291 -16.86 2.29 -6.74
N ARG A 292 -16.66 3.37 -7.49
CA ARG A 292 -17.48 3.72 -8.65
C ARG A 292 -17.43 2.63 -9.72
N LEU A 293 -16.23 2.14 -10.05
CA LEU A 293 -16.03 1.00 -10.95
C LEU A 293 -16.74 -0.26 -10.47
N LEU A 294 -16.65 -0.58 -9.17
CA LEU A 294 -17.23 -1.80 -8.61
C LEU A 294 -18.75 -1.73 -8.41
N THR A 295 -19.39 -0.55 -8.49
CA THR A 295 -20.80 -0.39 -8.09
C THR A 295 -21.70 0.37 -9.07
N GLN A 296 -21.16 1.20 -9.96
CA GLN A 296 -21.96 2.22 -10.65
C GLN A 296 -21.70 2.34 -12.16
N GLU A 297 -20.53 1.94 -12.67
CA GLU A 297 -20.13 2.32 -14.03
C GLU A 297 -20.16 1.17 -15.05
N GLU A 298 -20.01 -0.09 -14.64
CA GLU A 298 -19.76 -1.18 -15.58
C GLU A 298 -20.59 -2.42 -15.23
N GLU A 299 -21.60 -2.72 -16.04
CA GLU A 299 -22.48 -3.89 -15.83
C GLU A 299 -21.70 -5.20 -15.81
N ASP A 300 -20.65 -5.32 -16.63
CA ASP A 300 -19.84 -6.52 -16.68
C ASP A 300 -18.91 -6.66 -15.48
N VAL A 301 -18.46 -5.57 -14.86
CA VAL A 301 -17.76 -5.62 -13.56
C VAL A 301 -18.70 -6.13 -12.48
N ALA A 302 -19.92 -5.62 -12.42
CA ALA A 302 -20.92 -6.10 -11.46
C ALA A 302 -21.26 -7.58 -11.70
N ALA A 303 -21.40 -8.00 -12.97
CA ALA A 303 -21.64 -9.38 -13.35
C ALA A 303 -20.47 -10.29 -12.95
N GLU A 304 -19.24 -9.85 -13.15
CA GLU A 304 -18.04 -10.62 -12.78
C GLU A 304 -17.91 -10.77 -11.26
N LEU A 305 -18.13 -9.71 -10.49
CA LEU A 305 -18.15 -9.79 -9.03
C LEU A 305 -19.23 -10.76 -8.54
N LYS A 306 -20.44 -10.69 -9.12
CA LYS A 306 -21.53 -11.62 -8.81
C LYS A 306 -21.17 -13.05 -9.17
N ARG A 307 -20.54 -13.28 -10.33
CA ARG A 307 -20.07 -14.60 -10.79
C ARG A 307 -19.05 -15.20 -9.82
N GLN A 308 -18.18 -14.39 -9.25
CA GLN A 308 -17.19 -14.80 -8.25
C GLN A 308 -17.73 -14.81 -6.79
N GLY A 309 -18.99 -14.41 -6.57
CA GLY A 309 -19.60 -14.35 -5.24
C GLY A 309 -18.98 -13.29 -4.32
N LEU A 310 -18.48 -12.19 -4.89
CA LEU A 310 -17.80 -11.12 -4.16
C LEU A 310 -18.68 -9.89 -3.99
N ASP A 311 -18.73 -9.36 -2.78
CA ASP A 311 -19.36 -8.06 -2.51
C ASP A 311 -18.36 -6.92 -2.78
N PRO A 312 -18.72 -5.86 -3.53
CA PRO A 312 -17.86 -4.70 -3.78
C PRO A 312 -17.21 -4.09 -2.52
N THR A 313 -17.91 -4.16 -1.38
CA THR A 313 -17.44 -3.67 -0.09
C THR A 313 -16.39 -4.56 0.56
N GLU A 314 -16.15 -5.78 0.06
CA GLU A 314 -15.07 -6.66 0.49
C GLU A 314 -13.74 -6.31 -0.17
N LEU A 315 -13.75 -5.58 -1.29
CA LEU A 315 -12.55 -5.11 -1.97
C LEU A 315 -12.12 -3.72 -1.50
N GLY A 316 -10.81 -3.46 -1.59
CA GLY A 316 -10.26 -2.16 -1.27
C GLY A 316 -8.73 -2.14 -1.33
N THR A 317 -8.14 -1.08 -0.79
CA THR A 317 -6.69 -0.85 -0.86
C THR A 317 -5.82 -1.98 -0.31
N HIS A 318 -6.32 -2.76 0.65
CA HIS A 318 -5.60 -3.90 1.21
C HIS A 318 -5.69 -5.17 0.35
N SER A 319 -6.65 -5.24 -0.57
CA SER A 319 -6.90 -6.42 -1.39
C SER A 319 -5.73 -6.74 -2.32
N MET A 320 -5.07 -5.71 -2.91
CA MET A 320 -3.90 -5.92 -3.78
C MET A 320 -2.75 -6.60 -3.05
N ARG A 321 -2.39 -6.13 -1.84
CA ARG A 321 -1.30 -6.73 -1.05
C ARG A 321 -1.62 -8.16 -0.61
N LYS A 322 -2.88 -8.42 -0.24
CA LYS A 322 -3.32 -9.78 0.15
C LYS A 322 -3.32 -10.71 -1.07
N GLY A 323 -3.91 -10.25 -2.18
CA GLY A 323 -4.03 -10.97 -3.44
C GLY A 323 -2.67 -11.35 -4.03
N SER A 324 -1.77 -10.37 -4.19
CA SER A 324 -0.41 -10.60 -4.69
C SER A 324 0.38 -11.57 -3.81
N ALA A 325 0.27 -11.47 -2.48
CA ALA A 325 0.91 -12.43 -1.57
C ALA A 325 0.35 -13.85 -1.70
N THR A 326 -0.97 -14.00 -1.79
CA THR A 326 -1.61 -15.30 -2.01
C THR A 326 -1.22 -15.87 -3.38
N PHE A 327 -1.24 -15.06 -4.44
CA PHE A 327 -0.87 -15.47 -5.78
C PHE A 327 0.59 -15.96 -5.83
N CYS A 328 1.52 -15.24 -5.22
CA CYS A 328 2.91 -15.69 -5.17
C CYS A 328 3.11 -16.95 -4.34
N SER A 329 2.44 -17.10 -3.20
CA SER A 329 2.67 -18.24 -2.30
C SER A 329 1.94 -19.52 -2.72
N SER A 330 0.81 -19.38 -3.44
CA SER A 330 -0.11 -20.50 -3.70
C SER A 330 -0.66 -20.55 -5.12
N GLY A 331 -0.20 -19.68 -6.03
CA GLY A 331 -0.67 -19.65 -7.44
C GLY A 331 -0.06 -20.73 -8.34
N SER A 332 1.09 -21.29 -7.95
CA SER A 332 1.74 -22.43 -8.61
C SER A 332 2.46 -23.28 -7.56
N THR A 333 2.72 -24.55 -7.86
CA THR A 333 3.63 -25.41 -7.09
C THR A 333 5.10 -25.04 -7.26
N ALA A 334 5.44 -24.26 -8.31
CA ALA A 334 6.76 -23.69 -8.54
C ALA A 334 6.91 -22.27 -7.95
N CYS A 335 6.24 -21.99 -6.83
CA CYS A 335 6.19 -20.67 -6.23
C CYS A 335 7.55 -20.21 -5.63
N PRO A 336 7.77 -18.88 -5.51
CA PRO A 336 8.87 -18.35 -4.71
C PRO A 336 8.81 -18.79 -3.25
N SER A 337 9.95 -18.75 -2.56
CA SER A 337 10.02 -19.15 -1.16
C SER A 337 9.11 -18.28 -0.28
N ALA A 338 8.45 -18.91 0.71
CA ALA A 338 7.61 -18.20 1.67
C ALA A 338 8.38 -17.07 2.39
N THR A 339 9.67 -17.27 2.65
CA THR A 339 10.58 -16.25 3.19
C THR A 339 10.62 -15.00 2.31
N ALA A 340 10.87 -15.16 1.00
CA ALA A 340 10.91 -14.02 0.08
C ALA A 340 9.55 -13.31 -0.01
N VAL A 341 8.45 -14.08 -0.08
CA VAL A 341 7.08 -13.56 -0.11
C VAL A 341 6.75 -12.75 1.15
N HIS A 342 7.11 -13.26 2.33
CA HIS A 342 6.88 -12.57 3.61
C HIS A 342 7.73 -11.31 3.76
N LEU A 343 9.02 -11.37 3.41
CA LEU A 343 9.92 -10.22 3.46
C LEU A 343 9.43 -9.12 2.51
N ARG A 344 9.11 -9.46 1.24
CA ARG A 344 8.52 -8.52 0.28
C ARG A 344 7.17 -8.00 0.77
N SER A 345 6.32 -8.81 1.40
CA SER A 345 5.03 -8.34 1.95
C SER A 345 5.16 -7.40 3.17
N GLY A 346 6.37 -7.24 3.70
CA GLY A 346 6.65 -6.52 4.94
C GLY A 346 6.00 -7.19 6.15
N TRP A 347 5.97 -8.52 6.16
CA TRP A 347 5.43 -9.34 7.25
C TRP A 347 6.56 -9.79 8.18
N SER A 348 6.20 -10.04 9.44
CA SER A 348 7.12 -10.66 10.40
C SER A 348 7.19 -12.15 10.09
N LEU A 349 8.39 -12.72 10.02
CA LEU A 349 8.59 -14.17 9.91
C LEU A 349 8.30 -14.87 11.26
N GLY A 350 8.43 -14.14 12.36
CA GLY A 350 8.15 -14.61 13.71
C GLY A 350 9.35 -15.35 14.35
N GLY A 351 9.47 -15.20 15.67
CA GLY A 351 10.46 -15.91 16.50
C GLY A 351 11.88 -15.91 15.92
N VAL A 352 12.48 -17.09 15.90
CA VAL A 352 13.84 -17.38 15.41
C VAL A 352 14.03 -16.98 13.94
N GLN A 353 13.02 -17.14 13.09
CA GLN A 353 13.15 -16.86 11.65
C GLN A 353 13.49 -15.40 11.35
N ASN A 354 12.97 -14.44 12.13
CA ASN A 354 13.30 -13.03 11.96
C ASN A 354 14.78 -12.70 12.20
N THR A 355 15.47 -13.52 12.99
CA THR A 355 16.88 -13.33 13.33
C THR A 355 17.78 -13.83 12.19
N PHE A 356 17.45 -15.00 11.64
CA PHE A 356 18.33 -15.76 10.76
C PHE A 356 17.99 -15.65 9.27
N LEU A 357 16.72 -15.44 8.92
CA LEU A 357 16.30 -15.35 7.51
C LEU A 357 16.28 -13.88 7.08
N ARG A 358 17.13 -13.56 6.11
CA ARG A 358 17.31 -12.20 5.59
C ARG A 358 16.87 -12.11 4.14
N TYR A 359 16.79 -10.88 3.66
CA TYR A 359 16.55 -10.60 2.26
C TYR A 359 17.68 -11.20 1.43
N GLU A 360 17.30 -11.83 0.33
CA GLU A 360 18.22 -12.27 -0.71
C GLU A 360 17.64 -11.88 -2.07
N ALA A 361 18.46 -11.23 -2.89
CA ALA A 361 17.99 -10.59 -4.12
C ALA A 361 17.30 -11.58 -5.06
N ALA A 362 17.86 -12.77 -5.26
CA ALA A 362 17.29 -13.81 -6.13
C ALA A 362 15.86 -14.20 -5.73
N GLY A 363 15.57 -14.25 -4.42
CA GLY A 363 14.24 -14.56 -3.91
C GLY A 363 13.24 -13.45 -4.25
N ASP A 364 13.61 -12.19 -4.02
CA ASP A 364 12.75 -11.04 -4.37
C ASP A 364 12.57 -10.87 -5.88
N MET A 365 13.61 -11.12 -6.67
CA MET A 365 13.57 -11.12 -8.13
C MET A 365 12.58 -12.17 -8.66
N HIS A 366 12.63 -13.40 -8.12
CA HIS A 366 11.66 -14.45 -8.46
C HIS A 366 10.23 -14.01 -8.10
N VAL A 367 10.01 -13.48 -6.88
CA VAL A 367 8.69 -12.93 -6.49
C VAL A 367 8.25 -11.81 -7.44
N GLY A 368 9.16 -10.90 -7.80
CA GLY A 368 8.91 -9.78 -8.71
C GLY A 368 8.40 -10.23 -10.08
N ARG A 369 9.04 -11.25 -10.67
CA ARG A 369 8.58 -11.82 -11.95
C ARG A 369 7.22 -12.50 -11.82
N THR A 370 6.98 -13.22 -10.73
CA THR A 370 5.67 -13.84 -10.46
C THR A 370 4.57 -12.79 -10.34
N VAL A 371 4.70 -11.76 -9.50
CA VAL A 371 3.66 -10.73 -9.34
C VAL A 371 3.45 -9.87 -10.58
N ALA A 372 4.45 -9.74 -11.46
CA ALA A 372 4.29 -9.11 -12.77
C ALA A 372 3.36 -9.90 -13.70
N GLY A 373 3.03 -11.15 -13.35
CA GLY A 373 2.15 -12.02 -14.12
C GLY A 373 2.87 -12.78 -15.23
N LEU A 374 4.20 -12.94 -15.13
CA LEU A 374 4.96 -13.74 -16.08
C LEU A 374 4.63 -15.24 -15.90
N PRO A 375 4.52 -16.02 -16.98
CA PRO A 375 4.04 -17.40 -16.94
C PRO A 375 5.07 -18.35 -16.33
N THR A 376 4.84 -18.82 -15.10
CA THR A 376 5.83 -19.63 -14.32
C THR A 376 6.22 -20.96 -14.97
N GLU A 377 5.36 -21.50 -15.82
CA GLU A 377 5.53 -22.79 -16.50
C GLU A 377 6.00 -22.64 -17.96
N SER A 378 6.61 -21.50 -18.30
CA SER A 378 7.05 -21.19 -19.67
C SER A 378 8.46 -20.58 -19.67
N SER A 379 9.20 -20.79 -20.76
CA SER A 379 10.46 -20.08 -21.03
C SER A 379 10.24 -18.57 -21.12
N GLN A 380 9.02 -18.11 -21.41
CA GLN A 380 8.69 -16.69 -21.38
C GLN A 380 8.68 -16.09 -19.95
N PHE A 381 8.81 -16.90 -18.90
CA PHE A 381 9.08 -16.38 -17.56
C PHE A 381 10.37 -15.56 -17.51
N SER A 382 11.35 -15.87 -18.37
CA SER A 382 12.62 -15.14 -18.47
C SER A 382 12.60 -14.03 -19.52
N ILE A 383 11.42 -13.63 -20.02
CA ILE A 383 11.31 -12.54 -21.00
C ILE A 383 11.94 -11.25 -20.43
N LEU A 384 12.64 -10.52 -21.30
CA LEU A 384 13.23 -9.22 -21.00
C LEU A 384 12.22 -8.08 -21.24
N PRO A 385 12.38 -6.94 -20.56
CA PRO A 385 11.59 -5.75 -20.85
C PRO A 385 11.89 -5.25 -22.28
N PRO A 386 10.92 -4.61 -22.97
CA PRO A 386 11.23 -3.83 -24.17
C PRO A 386 12.23 -2.74 -23.82
N HIS A 387 13.26 -2.57 -24.63
CA HIS A 387 14.35 -1.65 -24.33
C HIS A 387 15.04 -1.14 -25.60
N PHE A 388 15.79 -0.06 -25.43
CA PHE A 388 16.75 0.45 -26.40
C PHE A 388 18.16 0.03 -25.97
N VAL A 389 19.01 -0.39 -26.90
CA VAL A 389 20.32 -1.00 -26.57
C VAL A 389 21.42 0.04 -26.31
N GLU A 390 21.35 1.17 -26.98
CA GLU A 390 22.37 2.22 -26.93
C GLU A 390 21.80 3.56 -26.51
N ASN A 391 22.69 4.42 -26.00
CA ASN A 391 22.41 5.81 -25.67
C ASN A 391 22.21 6.62 -26.95
N ASP A 392 21.00 6.58 -27.50
CA ASP A 392 20.63 7.20 -28.77
C ASP A 392 19.99 8.59 -28.56
N PRO A 393 20.47 9.65 -29.25
CA PRO A 393 19.89 10.99 -29.16
C PRO A 393 18.39 11.07 -29.50
N SER A 394 17.91 10.21 -30.39
CA SER A 394 16.49 10.10 -30.77
C SER A 394 15.64 9.54 -29.63
N VAL A 395 16.17 8.58 -28.88
CA VAL A 395 15.52 8.03 -27.68
C VAL A 395 15.43 9.10 -26.61
N LYS A 396 16.53 9.82 -26.33
CA LYS A 396 16.52 10.96 -25.40
C LYS A 396 15.52 12.04 -25.79
N ARG A 397 15.47 12.39 -27.07
CA ARG A 397 14.46 13.31 -27.61
C ARG A 397 13.05 12.77 -27.38
N GLY A 398 12.83 11.47 -27.65
CA GLY A 398 11.57 10.80 -27.40
C GLY A 398 11.14 10.88 -25.94
N VAL A 399 12.04 10.60 -24.99
CA VAL A 399 11.76 10.67 -23.55
C VAL A 399 11.33 12.08 -23.14
N ARG A 400 12.06 13.12 -23.58
CA ARG A 400 11.74 14.52 -23.25
C ARG A 400 10.40 14.97 -23.83
N LEU A 401 10.05 14.51 -25.03
CA LEU A 401 8.78 14.83 -25.67
C LEU A 401 7.60 14.06 -25.05
N MET A 402 7.83 12.81 -24.65
CA MET A 402 6.80 11.93 -24.08
C MET A 402 6.49 12.28 -22.62
N PHE A 403 7.50 12.68 -21.85
CA PHE A 403 7.41 12.93 -20.41
C PHE A 403 7.92 14.34 -20.07
N PRO A 404 7.18 15.40 -20.44
CA PRO A 404 7.63 16.77 -20.23
C PRO A 404 7.76 17.09 -18.73
N GLY A 405 8.89 17.70 -18.34
CA GLY A 405 9.17 18.05 -16.94
C GLY A 405 9.66 16.88 -16.07
N LEU A 406 9.89 15.70 -16.65
CA LEU A 406 10.48 14.56 -15.94
C LEU A 406 11.87 14.94 -15.35
N PRO A 407 12.11 14.69 -14.05
CA PRO A 407 13.43 14.85 -13.46
C PRO A 407 14.51 13.99 -14.15
N GLU A 408 15.70 14.55 -14.38
CA GLU A 408 16.83 13.89 -15.07
C GLU A 408 17.19 12.52 -14.47
N ARG A 409 17.11 12.40 -13.14
CA ARG A 409 17.37 11.13 -12.44
C ARG A 409 16.45 9.97 -12.86
N LEU A 410 15.29 10.26 -13.44
CA LEU A 410 14.33 9.27 -13.91
C LEU A 410 14.48 8.98 -15.41
N GLU A 411 15.35 9.69 -16.14
CA GLU A 411 15.49 9.58 -17.59
C GLU A 411 15.72 8.12 -18.01
N PHE A 412 16.60 7.40 -17.32
CA PHE A 412 16.87 6.00 -17.62
C PHE A 412 15.68 5.07 -17.36
N ILE A 413 14.85 5.33 -16.34
CA ILE A 413 13.61 4.58 -16.12
C ILE A 413 12.60 4.91 -17.24
N ALA A 414 12.54 6.18 -17.63
CA ALA A 414 11.63 6.65 -18.66
C ALA A 414 11.98 6.12 -20.06
N GLU A 415 13.24 5.78 -20.33
CA GLU A 415 13.61 5.04 -21.55
C GLU A 415 12.88 3.68 -21.63
N TYR A 416 12.82 2.91 -20.54
CA TYR A 416 12.08 1.64 -20.51
C TYR A 416 10.56 1.84 -20.57
N CYS A 417 10.04 2.92 -19.96
CA CYS A 417 8.64 3.32 -20.13
C CYS A 417 8.35 3.61 -21.60
N LEU A 418 9.16 4.43 -22.27
CA LEU A 418 9.01 4.77 -23.69
C LEU A 418 9.13 3.53 -24.58
N ALA A 419 10.10 2.66 -24.33
CA ALA A 419 10.26 1.40 -25.05
C ALA A 419 9.02 0.51 -24.90
N SER A 420 8.49 0.39 -23.68
CA SER A 420 7.29 -0.40 -23.42
C SER A 420 6.04 0.17 -24.11
N LEU A 421 5.88 1.49 -24.12
CA LEU A 421 4.77 2.14 -24.85
C LEU A 421 4.91 1.98 -26.37
N THR A 422 6.14 2.09 -26.89
CA THR A 422 6.43 1.89 -28.32
C THR A 422 6.13 0.45 -28.73
N TYR A 423 6.57 -0.53 -27.93
CA TYR A 423 6.31 -1.96 -28.15
C TYR A 423 4.81 -2.28 -28.19
N HIS A 424 4.03 -1.63 -27.33
CA HIS A 424 2.59 -1.84 -27.23
C HIS A 424 1.75 -0.83 -28.02
N PHE A 425 2.35 -0.05 -28.93
CA PHE A 425 1.68 1.05 -29.61
C PHE A 425 0.37 0.62 -30.30
N SER A 426 0.40 -0.44 -31.11
CA SER A 426 -0.78 -0.94 -31.83
C SER A 426 -1.88 -1.39 -30.86
N TYR A 427 -1.52 -2.15 -29.83
CA TYR A 427 -2.47 -2.57 -28.78
C TYR A 427 -3.12 -1.36 -28.12
N LEU A 428 -2.34 -0.36 -27.72
CA LEU A 428 -2.85 0.84 -27.04
C LEU A 428 -3.76 1.64 -27.98
N LYS A 429 -3.42 1.77 -29.26
CA LYS A 429 -4.23 2.48 -30.26
C LYS A 429 -5.56 1.78 -30.53
N GLU A 430 -5.58 0.45 -30.53
CA GLU A 430 -6.77 -0.36 -30.79
C GLU A 430 -7.70 -0.46 -29.57
N THR A 431 -7.13 -0.47 -28.36
CA THR A 431 -7.88 -0.75 -27.13
C THR A 431 -8.32 0.51 -26.38
N LEU A 432 -7.48 1.54 -26.29
CA LEU A 432 -7.82 2.73 -25.52
C LEU A 432 -8.92 3.55 -26.19
N SER A 433 -9.77 4.19 -25.37
CA SER A 433 -10.75 5.15 -25.87
C SER A 433 -10.08 6.22 -26.74
N PRO A 434 -10.63 6.61 -27.90
CA PRO A 434 -10.09 7.72 -28.71
C PRO A 434 -9.96 9.06 -27.96
N LYS A 435 -10.66 9.21 -26.82
CA LYS A 435 -10.58 10.37 -25.92
C LYS A 435 -9.52 10.21 -24.82
N HIS A 436 -8.73 9.14 -24.83
CA HIS A 436 -7.74 8.89 -23.81
C HIS A 436 -6.61 9.93 -23.92
N PRO A 437 -6.23 10.65 -22.83
CA PRO A 437 -5.28 11.77 -22.92
C PRO A 437 -3.89 11.39 -23.43
N VAL A 438 -3.50 10.10 -23.34
CA VAL A 438 -2.23 9.63 -23.91
C VAL A 438 -2.14 9.88 -25.42
N PHE A 439 -3.27 9.92 -26.13
CA PHE A 439 -3.24 10.17 -27.56
C PHE A 439 -2.82 11.60 -27.90
N GLU A 440 -2.85 12.55 -26.96
CA GLU A 440 -2.32 13.91 -27.16
C GLU A 440 -0.79 13.99 -27.01
N THR A 441 -0.13 12.88 -26.66
CA THR A 441 1.30 12.84 -26.38
C THR A 441 2.14 12.52 -27.62
N ALA A 442 3.43 12.86 -27.56
CA ALA A 442 4.31 12.87 -28.73
C ALA A 442 4.40 11.53 -29.47
N LEU A 443 4.41 10.39 -28.76
CA LEU A 443 4.49 9.07 -29.39
C LEU A 443 3.30 8.79 -30.32
N PHE A 444 2.10 9.30 -29.98
CA PHE A 444 0.86 9.04 -30.72
C PHE A 444 0.50 10.13 -31.73
N GLN A 445 1.16 11.29 -31.66
CA GLN A 445 0.94 12.44 -32.55
C GLN A 445 2.02 12.60 -33.62
N ASN A 446 3.14 11.87 -33.51
CA ASN A 446 4.28 12.01 -34.41
C ASN A 446 4.70 10.65 -34.98
N ASP A 447 4.26 10.36 -36.21
CA ASP A 447 4.55 9.11 -36.91
C ASP A 447 6.05 8.92 -37.20
N GLU A 448 6.79 10.01 -37.43
CA GLU A 448 8.25 9.94 -37.62
C GLU A 448 8.96 9.53 -36.33
N LEU A 449 8.53 10.09 -35.19
CA LEU A 449 9.05 9.72 -33.88
C LEU A 449 8.75 8.25 -33.58
N PHE A 450 7.50 7.81 -33.78
CA PHE A 450 7.12 6.42 -33.59
C PHE A 450 7.94 5.47 -34.48
N SER A 451 8.08 5.78 -35.76
CA SER A 451 8.86 4.97 -36.71
C SER A 451 10.33 4.89 -36.30
N SER A 452 10.91 6.04 -35.91
CA SER A 452 12.29 6.14 -35.45
C SER A 452 12.55 5.32 -34.18
N LEU A 453 11.63 5.36 -33.20
CA LEU A 453 11.74 4.57 -31.97
C LEU A 453 11.52 3.08 -32.23
N SER A 454 10.55 2.73 -33.08
CA SER A 454 10.23 1.34 -33.42
C SER A 454 11.40 0.62 -34.08
N MET A 455 12.16 1.30 -34.95
CA MET A 455 13.37 0.73 -35.57
C MET A 455 14.50 0.44 -34.56
N ARG A 456 14.49 1.09 -33.40
CA ARG A 456 15.52 0.94 -32.35
C ARG A 456 15.11 0.01 -31.22
N LEU A 457 13.86 -0.44 -31.26
CA LEU A 457 13.26 -1.22 -30.20
C LEU A 457 13.74 -2.67 -30.28
N HIS A 458 14.13 -3.21 -29.13
CA HIS A 458 14.43 -4.63 -28.99
C HIS A 458 13.35 -5.35 -28.20
N ASN A 459 13.04 -6.55 -28.65
CA ASN A 459 11.90 -7.34 -28.21
C ASN A 459 12.42 -8.48 -27.34
N GLY A 460 11.99 -8.53 -26.07
CA GLY A 460 11.82 -9.66 -25.14
C GLY A 460 12.77 -10.89 -25.09
N ASP A 461 13.41 -11.31 -26.16
CA ASP A 461 14.28 -12.47 -26.22
C ASP A 461 15.73 -12.12 -25.84
N VAL A 462 16.44 -13.09 -25.27
CA VAL A 462 17.84 -12.95 -24.88
C VAL A 462 18.70 -12.88 -26.15
N ILE A 463 19.17 -11.68 -26.49
CA ILE A 463 20.10 -11.49 -27.61
C ILE A 463 21.51 -11.90 -27.13
N SER A 464 22.18 -12.77 -27.90
CA SER A 464 23.59 -13.11 -27.66
C SER A 464 24.45 -11.84 -27.70
N GLY A 465 25.18 -11.55 -26.62
CA GLY A 465 25.97 -10.32 -26.47
C GLY A 465 25.23 -9.12 -25.87
N ALA A 466 23.95 -9.25 -25.49
CA ALA A 466 23.21 -8.17 -24.83
C ALA A 466 23.78 -7.82 -23.44
N ARG A 467 23.73 -6.52 -23.10
CA ARG A 467 24.14 -6.00 -21.78
C ARG A 467 23.17 -6.40 -20.65
N ILE A 468 21.94 -6.82 -20.99
CA ILE A 468 20.88 -7.15 -20.03
C ILE A 468 20.70 -8.67 -19.99
N ARG A 469 20.57 -9.23 -18.78
CA ARG A 469 20.32 -10.65 -18.53
C ARG A 469 19.10 -10.82 -17.63
N ALA A 470 18.32 -11.87 -17.89
CA ALA A 470 17.15 -12.18 -17.08
C ALA A 470 17.57 -12.62 -15.66
N THR A 471 17.03 -11.97 -14.64
CA THR A 471 17.32 -12.25 -13.21
C THR A 471 16.16 -12.95 -12.52
N GLY A 472 16.40 -13.62 -11.38
CA GLY A 472 15.33 -14.30 -10.63
C GLY A 472 14.69 -15.50 -11.34
N ILE A 473 15.46 -16.16 -12.23
CA ILE A 473 14.98 -17.28 -13.03
C ILE A 473 15.14 -18.59 -12.25
N PRO A 474 14.06 -19.33 -11.98
CA PRO A 474 14.15 -20.61 -11.32
C PRO A 474 14.76 -21.69 -12.26
N PRO A 475 15.35 -22.76 -11.70
CA PRO A 475 16.05 -23.78 -12.51
C PRO A 475 15.17 -24.42 -13.60
N HIS A 476 13.89 -24.68 -13.32
CA HIS A 476 12.99 -25.31 -14.29
C HIS A 476 12.73 -24.42 -15.51
N VAL A 477 12.62 -23.10 -15.33
CA VAL A 477 12.50 -22.16 -16.46
C VAL A 477 13.76 -22.16 -17.30
N SER A 478 14.94 -22.25 -16.68
CA SER A 478 16.21 -22.32 -17.42
C SER A 478 16.24 -23.56 -18.32
N ILE A 479 15.76 -24.70 -17.82
CA ILE A 479 15.60 -25.94 -18.61
C ILE A 479 14.62 -25.71 -19.77
N LEU A 480 13.47 -25.06 -19.52
CA LEU A 480 12.49 -24.76 -20.57
C LEU A 480 13.07 -23.85 -21.67
N CYS A 481 13.96 -22.91 -21.32
CA CYS A 481 14.66 -22.07 -22.28
C CYS A 481 15.60 -22.90 -23.18
N GLU A 482 16.38 -23.81 -22.61
CA GLU A 482 17.25 -24.71 -23.37
C GLU A 482 16.43 -25.65 -24.27
N MET A 483 15.31 -26.19 -23.77
CA MET A 483 14.40 -27.02 -24.57
C MET A 483 13.79 -26.24 -25.75
N LYS A 484 13.42 -24.97 -25.55
CA LYS A 484 12.96 -24.09 -26.63
C LYS A 484 14.07 -23.84 -27.65
N TRP A 485 15.31 -23.60 -27.19
CA TRP A 485 16.46 -23.41 -28.07
C TRP A 485 16.75 -24.65 -28.91
N LEU A 486 16.78 -25.84 -28.30
CA LEU A 486 16.96 -27.11 -29.02
C LEU A 486 15.87 -27.33 -30.06
N LYS A 487 14.60 -27.10 -29.68
CA LYS A 487 13.46 -27.24 -30.61
C LYS A 487 13.54 -26.30 -31.81
N ASN A 488 14.09 -25.10 -31.63
CA ASN A 488 14.23 -24.11 -32.70
C ASN A 488 15.49 -24.32 -33.55
N SER A 489 16.45 -25.13 -33.08
CA SER A 489 17.73 -25.40 -33.74
C SER A 489 17.74 -26.72 -34.53
N LEU A 490 16.74 -27.57 -34.29
CA LEU A 490 16.42 -28.77 -35.06
C LEU A 490 15.40 -28.42 -36.15
#